data_AF-A0A4P0XLR6-F1
#
_entry.id   AF-A0A4P0XLR6-F1
#
_cell.length_a   1.000
_cell.length_b   1.000
_cell.length_c   1.000
_cell.angle_alpha   90.00
_cell.angle_beta   90.00
_cell.angle_gamma   90.00
#
_symmetry.space_group_name_H-M   'P 1'
#
loop_
_entity.id
_entity.type
_entity.pdbx_description
1 polymer ?
#
loop_
_entity_poly.entity_id
_entity_poly.type
_entity_poly.pdbx_seq_one_letter_code
_entity_poly.pdbx_strand_id
1 'polypeptide(L)'
;MVAETPPSLTEPLIGDILRALAVTPDQVLQLTPERVAMLPQDSRCNSWRLGTEASLPLAGAQVSTPAFDELQTSAPARRALWQQICAHEHDFYPQHG
;
A
#
# COMPACT_ATOMS: atom_id res chain seq x y z
N MET A 1 0.97 1.31 -5.12
CA MET A 1 2.09 1.00 -4.21
C MET A 1 3.15 2.05 -4.39
N VAL A 2 3.70 2.62 -3.30
CA VAL A 2 4.65 3.72 -3.36
C VAL A 2 5.87 3.44 -2.50
N ALA A 3 7.07 3.52 -3.09
CA ALA A 3 8.34 3.31 -2.42
C ALA A 3 9.49 3.93 -3.24
N GLU A 4 10.57 4.34 -2.60
CA GLU A 4 11.79 4.79 -3.31
C GLU A 4 12.38 3.68 -4.18
N THR A 5 12.40 2.46 -3.65
CA THR A 5 12.78 1.24 -4.38
C THR A 5 11.65 0.23 -4.27
N PRO A 6 10.72 0.20 -5.25
CA PRO A 6 9.59 -0.71 -5.19
C PRO A 6 10.05 -2.17 -5.27
N PRO A 7 9.58 -3.05 -4.36
CA PRO A 7 9.89 -4.48 -4.42
C PRO A 7 9.19 -5.13 -5.63
N SER A 8 9.65 -6.30 -6.06
CA SER A 8 8.93 -7.02 -7.13
C SER A 8 7.54 -7.43 -6.67
N LEU A 9 6.53 -7.28 -7.54
CA LEU A 9 5.18 -7.79 -7.28
C LEU A 9 5.12 -9.33 -7.24
N THR A 10 6.19 -10.00 -7.66
CA THR A 10 6.34 -11.46 -7.58
C THR A 10 6.91 -11.94 -6.24
N GLU A 11 7.32 -11.04 -5.34
CA GLU A 11 7.77 -11.41 -4.00
C GLU A 11 6.63 -12.09 -3.21
N PRO A 12 6.87 -13.24 -2.54
CA PRO A 12 5.80 -13.96 -1.84
C PRO A 12 5.05 -13.10 -0.80
N LEU A 13 5.79 -12.33 0.01
CA LEU A 13 5.20 -11.43 1.01
C LEU A 13 4.37 -10.32 0.37
N ILE A 14 4.80 -9.79 -0.78
CA ILE A 14 4.02 -8.79 -1.53
C ILE A 14 2.71 -9.42 -2.00
N GLY A 15 2.76 -10.62 -2.57
CA GLY A 15 1.56 -11.36 -2.98
C GLY A 15 0.56 -11.58 -1.84
N ASP A 16 1.05 -11.92 -0.64
CA ASP A 16 0.20 -12.09 0.55
C ASP A 16 -0.41 -10.77 1.02
N ILE A 17 0.35 -9.68 1.00
CA ILE A 17 -0.17 -8.36 1.39
C ILE A 17 -1.20 -7.86 0.38
N LEU A 18 -0.97 -8.01 -0.92
CA LEU A 18 -1.95 -7.64 -1.94
C LEU A 18 -3.25 -8.43 -1.79
N ARG A 19 -3.15 -9.74 -1.48
CA ARG A 19 -4.32 -10.57 -1.17
C ARG A 19 -5.05 -10.07 0.08
N ALA A 20 -4.32 -9.65 1.11
CA ALA A 20 -4.87 -9.03 2.31
C ALA A 20 -5.42 -7.61 2.08
N LEU A 21 -5.25 -7.03 0.90
CA LEU A 21 -5.89 -5.78 0.47
C LEU A 21 -7.03 -6.03 -0.54
N ALA A 22 -7.32 -7.31 -0.85
CA ALA A 22 -8.23 -7.72 -1.93
C ALA A 22 -7.86 -7.15 -3.32
N VAL A 23 -6.56 -7.01 -3.60
CA VAL A 23 -6.02 -6.49 -4.85
C VAL A 23 -5.20 -7.56 -5.56
N THR A 24 -5.30 -7.67 -6.89
CA THR A 24 -4.44 -8.53 -7.71
C THR A 24 -3.21 -7.76 -8.22
N PRO A 25 -2.08 -8.43 -8.51
CA PRO A 25 -0.87 -7.74 -8.96
C PRO A 25 -1.05 -6.86 -10.21
N ASP A 26 -1.92 -7.26 -11.15
CA ASP A 26 -2.26 -6.50 -12.36
C ASP A 26 -3.03 -5.21 -12.10
N GLN A 27 -3.63 -5.07 -10.91
CA GLN A 27 -4.30 -3.85 -10.45
C GLN A 27 -3.33 -2.87 -9.74
N VAL A 28 -2.05 -3.24 -9.57
CA VAL A 28 -1.08 -2.44 -8.82
C VAL A 28 -0.23 -1.58 -9.74
N LEU A 29 -0.34 -0.26 -9.57
CA LEU A 29 0.63 0.69 -10.10
C LEU A 29 1.73 0.98 -9.05
N GLN A 30 3.00 0.71 -9.40
CA GLN A 30 4.16 1.03 -8.57
C GLN A 30 4.75 2.39 -8.97
N LEU A 31 4.85 3.30 -8.01
CA LEU A 31 5.38 4.66 -8.22
C LEU A 31 6.43 5.00 -7.16
N THR A 32 7.39 5.85 -7.51
CA THR A 32 8.21 6.54 -6.51
C THR A 32 7.42 7.73 -5.94
N PRO A 33 7.75 8.24 -4.73
CA PRO A 33 7.07 9.39 -4.16
C PRO A 33 7.04 10.61 -5.10
N GLU A 34 8.14 10.86 -5.81
CA GLU A 34 8.24 11.93 -6.81
C GLU A 34 7.21 11.78 -7.94
N ARG A 35 6.99 10.56 -8.43
CA ARG A 35 6.00 10.29 -9.49
C ARG A 35 4.56 10.43 -9.01
N VAL A 36 4.30 10.26 -7.72
CA VAL A 36 2.97 10.51 -7.16
C VAL A 36 2.61 11.99 -7.25
N ALA A 37 3.58 12.88 -7.03
CA ALA A 37 3.37 14.33 -7.17
C ALA A 37 3.04 14.77 -8.60
N MET A 38 3.26 13.91 -9.60
CA MET A 38 2.93 14.15 -11.01
C MET A 38 1.55 13.64 -11.41
N LEU A 39 0.80 13.00 -10.50
CA LEU A 39 -0.55 12.52 -10.80
C LEU A 39 -1.51 13.71 -11.01
N PRO A 40 -2.55 13.55 -11.85
CA PRO A 40 -3.62 14.55 -11.97
C PRO A 40 -4.20 14.91 -10.61
N GLN A 41 -4.55 16.19 -10.39
CA GLN A 41 -5.00 16.71 -9.09
C GLN A 41 -6.22 15.98 -8.52
N ASP A 42 -7.13 15.52 -9.38
CA ASP A 42 -8.35 14.79 -8.97
C ASP A 42 -8.16 13.26 -8.92
N SER A 43 -6.91 12.78 -8.93
CA SER A 43 -6.65 11.35 -8.82
C SER A 43 -7.12 10.80 -7.48
N ARG A 44 -7.86 9.69 -7.52
CA ARG A 44 -8.30 8.96 -6.35
C ARG A 44 -7.94 7.49 -6.50
N CYS A 45 -7.16 6.98 -5.55
CA CYS A 45 -6.83 5.57 -5.47
C CYS A 45 -6.34 5.23 -4.06
N ASN A 46 -6.70 4.04 -3.58
CA ASN A 46 -6.12 3.53 -2.34
C ASN A 46 -4.61 3.31 -2.55
N SER A 47 -3.82 3.57 -1.52
CA SER A 47 -2.37 3.49 -1.62
C SER A 47 -1.75 2.78 -0.44
N TRP A 48 -0.65 2.09 -0.74
CA TRP A 48 0.22 1.49 0.25
C TRP A 48 1.63 2.05 0.06
N ARG A 49 2.17 2.67 1.10
CA ARG A 49 3.50 3.28 1.17
C ARG A 49 4.48 2.36 1.91
N LEU A 50 5.68 2.18 1.38
CA LEU A 50 6.75 1.39 2.00
C LEU A 50 7.96 2.28 2.27
N GLY A 51 8.33 2.44 3.54
CA GLY A 51 9.50 3.23 3.95
C GLY A 51 9.35 4.73 3.69
N THR A 52 8.11 5.23 3.54
CA THR A 52 7.82 6.65 3.34
C THR A 52 6.88 7.12 4.45
N GLU A 53 7.38 8.01 5.31
CA GLU A 53 6.63 8.57 6.44
C GLU A 53 5.62 9.65 6.01
N ALA A 54 5.92 10.38 4.93
CA ALA A 54 5.06 11.44 4.45
C ALA A 54 3.78 10.87 3.81
N SER A 55 2.63 11.45 4.17
CA SER A 55 1.36 11.17 3.50
C SER A 55 1.41 11.64 2.04
N LEU A 56 0.75 10.91 1.14
CA LEU A 56 0.74 11.24 -0.28
C LEU A 56 -0.35 12.27 -0.59
N PRO A 57 -0.13 13.17 -1.55
CA PRO A 57 -1.17 14.04 -2.10
C PRO A 57 -2.08 13.26 -3.07
N LEU A 58 -2.64 12.12 -2.62
CA LEU A 58 -3.50 11.24 -3.38
C LEU A 58 -4.74 10.90 -2.54
N ALA A 59 -5.93 11.16 -3.07
CA ALA A 59 -7.16 10.88 -2.36
C ALA A 59 -7.42 9.36 -2.27
N GLY A 60 -7.95 8.89 -1.13
CA GLY A 60 -8.24 7.47 -0.89
C GLY A 60 -7.64 6.98 0.44
N ALA A 61 -7.91 5.73 0.80
CA ALA A 61 -7.28 5.11 1.97
C ALA A 61 -5.77 4.99 1.74
N GLN A 62 -4.98 5.32 2.77
CA GLN A 62 -3.53 5.19 2.69
C GLN A 62 -3.00 4.41 3.89
N VAL A 63 -2.41 3.23 3.61
CA VAL A 63 -1.72 2.41 4.60
C VAL A 63 -0.21 2.56 4.44
N SER A 64 0.54 2.43 5.53
CA SER A 64 2.00 2.52 5.50
C SER A 64 2.67 1.41 6.27
N THR A 65 3.85 1.03 5.78
CA THR A 65 4.78 0.13 6.44
C THR A 65 6.18 0.73 6.45
N PRO A 66 7.08 0.20 7.29
CA PRO A 66 8.51 0.37 7.08
C PRO A 66 8.96 -0.09 5.68
N ALA A 67 10.24 0.10 5.39
CA ALA A 67 10.86 -0.41 4.18
C ALA A 67 10.68 -1.94 4.06
N PHE A 68 10.76 -2.45 2.83
CA PHE A 68 10.45 -3.85 2.55
C PHE A 68 11.33 -4.84 3.35
N ASP A 69 12.63 -4.56 3.47
CA ASP A 69 13.57 -5.41 4.24
C ASP A 69 13.21 -5.53 5.72
N GLU A 70 12.75 -4.44 6.32
CA GLU A 70 12.28 -4.45 7.71
C GLU A 70 10.92 -5.17 7.81
N LEU A 71 10.01 -4.92 6.88
CA LEU A 71 8.69 -5.56 6.86
C LEU A 71 8.79 -7.09 6.77
N GLN A 72 9.78 -7.60 6.03
CA GLN A 72 10.06 -9.03 5.91
C GLN A 72 10.41 -9.67 7.26
N THR A 73 11.15 -8.96 8.12
CA THR A 73 11.68 -9.51 9.37
C THR A 73 10.85 -9.13 10.60
N SER A 74 10.05 -8.07 10.52
CA SER A 74 9.31 -7.51 11.65
C SER A 74 7.86 -8.03 11.72
N ALA A 75 7.63 -9.02 12.59
CA ALA A 75 6.27 -9.45 12.93
C ALA A 75 5.40 -8.32 13.52
N PRO A 76 5.92 -7.42 14.38
CA PRO A 76 5.17 -6.24 14.82
C PRO A 76 4.74 -5.34 13.66
N ALA A 77 5.60 -5.10 12.66
CA ALA A 77 5.25 -4.28 11.50
C ALA A 77 4.12 -4.92 10.67
N ARG A 78 4.16 -6.25 10.47
CA ARG A 78 3.08 -6.96 9.76
C ARG A 78 1.75 -6.90 10.51
N ARG A 79 1.77 -7.02 11.84
CA ARG A 79 0.55 -6.86 12.66
C ARG A 79 0.01 -5.44 12.61
N ALA A 80 0.89 -4.44 12.65
CA ALA A 80 0.50 -3.03 12.54
C ALA A 80 -0.09 -2.72 11.15
N LEU A 81 0.43 -3.33 10.08
CA LEU A 81 -0.18 -3.27 8.74
C LEU A 81 -1.60 -3.82 8.76
N TRP A 82 -1.80 -5.01 9.32
CA TRP A 82 -3.15 -5.60 9.41
C TRP A 82 -4.13 -4.70 10.18
N GLN A 83 -3.70 -4.10 11.29
CA GLN A 83 -4.51 -3.14 12.04
C GLN A 83 -4.91 -1.91 11.21
N GLN A 84 -4.00 -1.38 10.39
CA GLN A 84 -4.30 -0.28 9.46
C GLN A 84 -5.31 -0.71 8.39
N ILE A 85 -5.19 -1.93 7.85
CA ILE A 85 -6.15 -2.47 6.87
C ILE A 85 -7.55 -2.56 7.48
N CYS A 86 -7.68 -3.08 8.71
CA CYS A 86 -8.94 -3.09 9.44
C CYS A 86 -9.52 -1.69 9.62
N ALA A 87 -8.69 -0.69 9.95
CA ALA A 87 -9.16 0.70 10.11
C ALA A 87 -9.71 1.31 8.79
N HIS A 88 -9.31 0.76 7.64
CA HIS A 88 -9.74 1.15 6.30
C HIS A 88 -10.60 0.06 5.64
N GLU A 89 -11.30 -0.77 6.42
CA GLU A 89 -12.04 -1.92 5.89
C GLU A 89 -13.06 -1.52 4.82
N HIS A 90 -13.73 -0.37 4.97
CA HIS A 90 -14.75 0.10 4.02
C HIS A 90 -14.14 0.49 2.65
N ASP A 91 -12.86 0.86 2.63
CA ASP A 91 -12.15 1.27 1.42
C ASP A 91 -11.56 0.05 0.67
N PHE A 92 -11.12 -0.98 1.40
CA PHE A 92 -10.52 -2.19 0.82
C PHE A 92 -11.51 -3.35 0.62
N TYR A 93 -12.57 -3.40 1.44
CA TYR A 93 -13.62 -4.41 1.45
C TYR A 93 -14.99 -3.75 1.47
N PRO A 94 -15.36 -3.02 0.40
CA PRO A 94 -16.67 -2.38 0.34
C PRO A 94 -17.77 -3.43 0.47
N GLN A 95 -18.71 -3.23 1.40
CA GLN A 95 -19.88 -4.10 1.51
C GLN A 95 -20.70 -3.97 0.22
N HIS A 96 -20.81 -5.06 -0.53
CA HIS A 96 -21.78 -5.15 -1.60
C HIS A 96 -23.16 -5.36 -0.95
N GLY A 97 -23.96 -4.29 -0.92
CA GLY A 97 -25.37 -4.36 -0.55
C GLY A 97 -26.21 -5.13 -1.57
#